data_AF-A0A327JC49-F1
#
_entry.id   AF-A0A327JC49-F1
#
_cell.length_a   1.000
_cell.length_b   1.000
_cell.length_c   1.000
_cell.angle_alpha   90.00
_cell.angle_beta   90.00
_cell.angle_gamma   90.00
#
_symmetry.space_group_name_H-M   'P 1'
#
loop_
_entity.id
_entity.type
_entity.pdbx_description
1 polymer ?
#
loop_
_entity_poly.entity_id
_entity_poly.type
_entity_poly.pdbx_seq_one_letter_code
_entity_poly.pdbx_strand_id
1 'polypeptide(L)' 'MTDKDALELLNMFITAAQIAKAQNKVEYNLKMNEVTLTELLKKAFPSLRNDINVANIVKNILKG' A
#
# COMPACT_ATOMS: atom_id res chain seq x y z
N MET A 1 -11.29 -16.40 -0.42
CA MET A 1 -11.41 -14.97 -0.06
C MET A 1 -12.50 -14.40 -0.94
N THR A 2 -13.58 -13.97 -0.32
CA THR A 2 -14.65 -13.23 -0.98
C THR A 2 -14.29 -11.75 -1.04
N ASP A 3 -14.94 -10.98 -1.91
CA ASP A 3 -14.70 -9.53 -2.00
C ASP A 3 -14.95 -8.81 -0.66
N LYS A 4 -15.85 -9.36 0.16
CA LYS A 4 -16.11 -8.89 1.53
C LYS A 4 -14.89 -9.05 2.44
N ASP A 5 -14.21 -10.19 2.38
CA ASP A 5 -13.01 -10.45 3.18
C ASP A 5 -11.87 -9.49 2.80
N ALA A 6 -11.73 -9.19 1.51
CA ALA A 6 -10.74 -8.22 1.01
C ALA A 6 -11.03 -6.79 1.49
N LEU A 7 -12.30 -6.40 1.53
CA LEU A 7 -12.73 -5.09 2.02
C LEU A 7 -12.50 -4.93 3.53
N GLU A 8 -12.77 -5.96 4.32
CA GLU A 8 -12.49 -5.97 5.76
C GLU A 8 -10.99 -5.89 6.06
N LEU A 9 -10.16 -6.62 5.30
CA LEU A 9 -8.70 -6.52 5.37
C LEU A 9 -8.21 -5.11 5.04
N LEU A 10 -8.73 -4.50 3.97
CA LEU A 10 -8.37 -3.14 3.58
C LEU A 10 -8.74 -2.14 4.69
N ASN A 11 -9.94 -2.25 5.26
CA ASN A 11 -10.37 -1.40 6.37
C ASN A 11 -9.48 -1.57 7.61
N MET A 12 -9.06 -2.78 7.94
CA MET A 12 -8.10 -3.03 9.02
C MET A 12 -6.74 -2.38 8.76
N PHE A 13 -6.20 -2.51 7.56
CA PHE A 13 -4.92 -1.88 7.20
C PHE A 13 -4.99 -0.35 7.24
N ILE A 14 -6.06 0.25 6.72
CA ILE A 14 -6.26 1.71 6.74
C ILE A 14 -6.36 2.20 8.20
N THR A 15 -7.12 1.51 9.04
CA THR A 15 -7.29 1.87 10.45
C THR A 15 -5.95 1.78 11.20
N ALA A 16 -5.18 0.71 10.98
CA ALA A 16 -3.86 0.55 11.58
C ALA A 16 -2.88 1.64 11.13
N ALA A 17 -2.89 2.00 9.84
CA ALA A 17 -2.04 3.07 9.30
C ALA A 17 -2.42 4.45 9.88
N GLN A 18 -3.71 4.73 10.04
CA GLN A 18 -4.18 5.98 10.66
C GLN A 18 -3.80 6.06 12.14
N ILE A 19 -3.94 4.97 12.89
CA ILE A 19 -3.50 4.89 14.29
C ILE A 19 -2.00 5.12 14.38
N ALA A 20 -1.21 4.44 13.55
CA ALA A 20 0.24 4.62 13.50
C ALA A 20 0.64 6.06 13.14
N LYS A 21 -0.07 6.70 12.20
CA LYS A 21 0.13 8.12 11.83
C LYS A 21 -0.22 9.06 12.98
N ALA A 22 -1.32 8.82 13.69
CA ALA A 22 -1.75 9.65 14.81
C ALA A 22 -0.84 9.50 16.05
N GLN A 23 -0.25 8.32 16.24
CA GLN A 23 0.66 8.04 17.36
C GLN A 23 2.12 8.43 17.07
N ASN A 24 2.52 8.51 15.81
CA ASN A 24 3.85 8.98 15.44
C ASN A 24 3.95 10.50 15.66
N LYS A 25 4.55 10.91 16.78
CA LYS A 25 4.95 12.30 17.06
C LYS A 25 6.15 12.78 16.20
N VAL A 26 6.70 11.89 15.37
CA VAL A 26 7.83 12.15 14.48
C VAL A 26 7.37 11.84 13.07
N GLU A 27 7.62 12.77 12.15
CA GLU A 27 7.29 12.63 10.73
C GLU A 27 8.03 11.43 10.14
N TYR A 28 7.34 10.31 10.00
CA TYR A 28 7.88 9.12 9.39
C TYR A 28 7.87 9.29 7.87
N ASN A 29 8.96 9.81 7.34
CA ASN A 29 9.23 9.81 5.92
C ASN A 29 9.65 8.39 5.50
N LEU A 30 8.66 7.60 5.06
CA LEU A 30 8.90 6.29 4.45
C LEU A 30 9.75 6.48 3.19
N LYS A 31 11.08 6.36 3.32
CA LYS A 31 12.01 6.32 2.18
C LYS A 31 11.89 4.96 1.48
N MET A 32 10.78 4.75 0.78
CA MET A 32 10.57 3.57 -0.06
C MET A 32 10.80 3.96 -1.52
N ASN A 33 11.71 3.25 -2.19
CA ASN A 33 11.95 3.46 -3.61
C ASN A 33 10.86 2.75 -4.45
N GLU A 34 10.70 3.20 -5.70
CA GLU A 34 9.69 2.71 -6.63
C GLU A 34 9.77 1.18 -6.84
N VAL A 35 10.99 0.63 -6.88
CA VAL A 35 11.23 -0.81 -7.08
C VAL A 35 10.71 -1.62 -5.88
N THR A 36 11.04 -1.20 -4.66
CA THR A 36 10.61 -1.87 -3.43
C THR A 36 9.09 -1.83 -3.29
N LEU A 37 8.45 -0.68 -3.55
CA LEU A 37 6.99 -0.58 -3.47
C LEU A 37 6.29 -1.42 -4.55
N THR A 38 6.84 -1.45 -5.76
CA THR A 38 6.34 -2.29 -6.86
C THR A 38 6.34 -3.78 -6.49
N GLU A 39 7.44 -4.28 -5.93
CA GLU A 39 7.57 -5.69 -5.56
C GLU A 39 6.69 -6.07 -4.37
N LEU A 40 6.51 -5.15 -3.41
CA LEU A 40 5.57 -5.35 -2.30
C LEU A 40 4.12 -5.43 -2.82
N LEU A 41 3.72 -4.55 -3.74
CA LEU A 41 2.38 -4.60 -4.34
C LEU A 41 2.14 -5.88 -5.14
N LYS A 42 3.10 -6.34 -5.94
CA LYS A 42 3.01 -7.61 -6.67
C LYS A 42 2.96 -8.84 -5.75
N LYS A 43 3.57 -8.77 -4.57
CA LYS A 43 3.50 -9.82 -3.54
C LYS A 43 2.16 -9.82 -2.82
N ALA A 44 1.68 -8.64 -2.42
CA ALA A 44 0.41 -8.48 -1.72
C ALA A 44 -0.81 -8.75 -2.61
N PHE A 45 -0.72 -8.37 -3.89
CA PHE A 45 -1.79 -8.54 -4.87
C PHE A 45 -1.22 -9.24 -6.12
N PRO A 46 -1.15 -10.60 -6.12
CA PRO A 46 -0.60 -11.36 -7.24
C PRO A 46 -1.29 -11.13 -8.58
N SER A 47 -2.56 -10.68 -8.58
CA SER A 47 -3.31 -10.28 -9.77
C SER A 47 -2.70 -9.09 -10.50
N LEU A 48 -1.95 -8.23 -9.80
CA LEU A 48 -1.31 -7.04 -10.37
C LEU A 48 0.01 -7.35 -11.09
N ARG A 49 0.52 -8.59 -11.06
CA ARG A 49 1.82 -8.94 -11.65
C ARG A 49 1.95 -8.63 -13.14
N ASN A 50 0.84 -8.67 -13.88
CA ASN A 50 0.81 -8.45 -15.33
C ASN A 50 0.21 -7.09 -15.72
N ASP A 51 -0.08 -6.23 -14.74
CA ASP A 51 -0.82 -4.99 -15.00
C ASP A 51 0.14 -3.80 -15.15
N ILE A 52 0.07 -3.13 -16.31
CA ILE A 52 0.83 -1.91 -16.61
C ILE A 52 0.51 -0.79 -15.60
N ASN A 53 -0.64 -0.87 -14.93
CA ASN A 53 -1.07 0.13 -13.95
C ASN A 53 -0.28 0.13 -12.64
N VAL A 54 0.50 -0.92 -12.31
CA VAL A 54 1.25 -0.95 -11.06
C VAL A 54 2.27 0.18 -10.98
N ALA A 55 2.97 0.48 -12.07
CA ALA A 55 3.94 1.57 -12.10
C ALA A 55 3.28 2.95 -11.87
N ASN A 56 2.07 3.16 -12.40
CA ASN A 56 1.31 4.39 -12.18
C ASN A 56 0.80 4.50 -10.73
N ILE A 57 0.31 3.40 -10.16
CA ILE A 57 -0.12 3.33 -8.76
C ILE A 57 1.05 3.68 -7.83
N VAL A 58 2.22 3.07 -8.07
CA VAL A 58 3.44 3.29 -7.27
C VAL A 58 3.87 4.76 -7.34
N LYS A 59 3.88 5.36 -8.55
CA LYS A 59 4.21 6.78 -8.72
C LYS A 59 3.24 7.71 -7.99
N ASN A 60 1.96 7.39 -7.99
CA ASN A 60 0.96 8.21 -7.29
C ASN A 60 1.09 8.10 -5.76
N ILE A 61 1.45 6.93 -5.23
CA ILE A 61 1.68 6.75 -3.80
C ILE A 61 2.95 7.49 -3.33
N LEU A 62 4.03 7.48 -4.13
CA LEU A 62 5.29 8.12 -3.77
C LEU A 62 5.34 9.64 -4.01
N LYS A 63 4.41 10.16 -4.81
CA LYS A 63 4.23 11.61 -5.01
C LYS A 63 3.28 12.26 -3.99
N GLY A 64 2.59 11.45 -3.18
CA GLY A 64 1.65 11.89 -2.15
C GLY A 64 2.33 12.42 -0.90
#